data_AF-A0A2S9FYU8-F1
#
_entry.id   AF-A0A2S9FYU8-F1
#
_cell.length_a   1.000
_cell.length_b   1.000
_cell.length_c   1.000
_cell.angle_alpha   90.00
_cell.angle_beta   90.00
_cell.angle_gamma   90.00
#
_symmetry.space_group_name_H-M   'P 1'
#
loop_
_entity.id
_entity.type
_entity.pdbx_description
1 polymer ?
#
loop_
_entity_poly.entity_id
_entity_poly.type
_entity_poly.pdbx_seq_one_letter_code
_entity_poly.pdbx_strand_id
1 'polypeptide(L)'
;AAALARTTRWGSYLTDIDEFDAEFFEISPSEADKMDPQQRLLPEVTHEALEHAGIRPDTLRHTQTGVFAGACLGEYGVMASRDLS
;
A
#
# COMPACT_ATOMS: atom_id res chain seq x y z
N ALA A 1 29.58 -17.35 -1.96
CA ALA A 1 29.35 -17.59 -3.40
C ALA A 1 28.30 -18.68 -3.68
N ALA A 2 28.31 -19.84 -3.00
CA ALA A 2 27.37 -20.94 -3.27
C ALA A 2 25.86 -20.65 -2.97
N ALA A 3 25.55 -19.73 -2.06
CA ALA A 3 24.17 -19.43 -1.65
C ALA A 3 23.29 -18.81 -2.75
N LEU A 4 23.88 -18.06 -3.69
CA LEU A 4 23.17 -17.43 -4.81
C LEU A 4 23.00 -18.37 -6.03
N ALA A 5 23.62 -19.56 -6.01
CA ALA A 5 23.53 -20.50 -7.13
C ALA A 5 22.11 -21.06 -7.34
N ARG A 6 21.24 -20.95 -6.33
CA ARG A 6 19.83 -21.39 -6.34
C ARG A 6 18.82 -20.24 -6.25
N THR A 7 19.26 -18.98 -6.24
CA THR A 7 18.32 -17.85 -6.19
C THR A 7 17.81 -17.54 -7.60
N THR A 8 16.50 -17.37 -7.74
CA THR A 8 15.93 -16.82 -8.97
C THR A 8 16.46 -15.41 -9.19
N ARG A 9 16.73 -15.06 -10.46
CA ARG A 9 17.09 -13.69 -10.88
C ARG A 9 15.88 -12.91 -11.39
N TRP A 10 14.72 -13.55 -11.42
CA TRP A 10 13.50 -13.06 -12.02
C TRP A 10 12.52 -12.71 -10.89
N GLY A 11 11.90 -11.54 -11.01
CA GLY A 11 10.82 -11.06 -10.15
C GLY A 11 9.88 -10.19 -10.98
N SER A 12 8.64 -10.07 -10.52
CA SER A 12 7.70 -9.08 -11.02
C SER A 12 7.63 -7.96 -10.01
N TYR A 13 7.78 -6.73 -10.48
CA TYR A 13 7.79 -5.53 -9.66
C TYR A 13 6.67 -4.61 -10.11
N LEU A 14 6.01 -3.97 -9.16
CA LEU A 14 5.10 -2.88 -9.45
C LEU A 14 5.90 -1.66 -9.89
N THR A 15 5.38 -0.91 -10.86
CA THR A 15 5.88 0.42 -11.16
C THR A 15 5.29 1.40 -10.14
N ASP A 16 5.96 2.54 -9.97
CA ASP A 16 5.38 3.71 -9.27
C ASP A 16 4.94 3.41 -7.82
N ILE A 17 5.62 2.47 -7.16
CA ILE A 17 5.32 2.00 -5.80
C ILE A 17 5.48 3.08 -4.73
N ASP A 18 6.15 4.18 -5.07
CA ASP A 18 6.38 5.36 -4.26
C ASP A 18 5.36 6.48 -4.51
N GLU A 19 4.55 6.39 -5.57
CA GLU A 19 3.47 7.35 -5.85
C GLU A 19 2.26 7.10 -4.94
N PHE A 20 1.57 8.18 -4.55
CA PHE A 20 0.34 8.13 -3.76
C PHE A 20 -0.38 9.50 -3.78
N ASP A 21 -1.68 9.52 -4.10
CA ASP A 21 -2.48 10.75 -4.03
C ASP A 21 -2.96 11.03 -2.60
N ALA A 22 -2.06 11.59 -1.78
CA ALA A 22 -2.34 11.87 -0.37
C ALA A 22 -3.50 12.85 -0.16
N GLU A 23 -3.66 13.85 -1.04
CA GLU A 23 -4.72 14.85 -0.92
C GLU A 23 -6.10 14.23 -1.13
N PHE A 24 -6.22 13.34 -2.13
CA PHE A 24 -7.46 12.62 -2.39
C PHE A 24 -7.96 11.81 -1.16
N PHE A 25 -7.04 11.20 -0.42
CA PHE A 25 -7.36 10.43 0.79
C PHE A 25 -7.35 11.26 2.08
N GLU A 26 -7.25 12.59 2.00
CA GLU A 26 -7.19 13.50 3.15
C GLU A 26 -6.02 13.21 4.11
N ILE A 27 -4.90 12.70 3.59
CA ILE A 27 -3.68 12.38 4.34
C ILE A 27 -2.66 13.50 4.16
N SER A 28 -1.98 13.89 5.24
CA SER A 28 -0.94 14.93 5.15
C SER A 28 0.28 14.44 4.38
N PRO A 29 1.00 15.28 3.62
CA PRO A 29 2.21 14.86 2.90
C PRO A 29 3.26 14.22 3.82
N SER A 30 3.43 14.78 5.03
CA SER A 30 4.39 14.28 6.02
C SER A 30 4.02 12.91 6.62
N GLU A 31 2.75 12.55 6.56
CA GLU A 31 2.25 11.24 6.96
C GLU A 31 2.41 10.26 5.81
N ALA A 32 1.99 10.65 4.59
CA ALA A 32 2.15 9.86 3.38
C ALA A 32 3.61 9.41 3.15
N ASP A 33 4.58 10.31 3.35
CA ASP A 33 6.02 10.01 3.22
C ASP A 33 6.48 8.85 4.12
N LYS A 34 5.83 8.66 5.27
CA LYS A 34 6.16 7.64 6.28
C LYS A 34 5.32 6.38 6.15
N MET A 35 4.27 6.41 5.34
CA MET A 35 3.39 5.26 5.16
C MET A 35 4.12 4.15 4.41
N ASP A 36 3.89 2.92 4.86
CA ASP A 36 4.31 1.72 4.13
C ASP A 36 3.63 1.72 2.74
N PRO A 37 4.32 1.41 1.64
CA PRO A 37 3.71 1.32 0.31
C PRO A 37 2.49 0.38 0.25
N GLN A 38 2.45 -0.69 1.05
CA GLN A 38 1.27 -1.57 1.14
C GLN A 38 0.05 -0.83 1.74
N GLN A 39 0.28 0.10 2.67
CA GLN A 39 -0.77 0.92 3.27
C GLN A 39 -1.25 2.02 2.31
N ARG A 40 -0.41 2.48 1.37
CA ARG A 40 -0.77 3.44 0.32
C ARG A 40 -1.57 2.78 -0.82
N LEU A 41 -1.13 1.60 -1.27
CA LEU A 41 -1.83 0.84 -2.32
C LEU A 41 -3.24 0.38 -1.89
N LEU A 42 -3.42 0.02 -0.62
CA LEU A 42 -4.70 -0.50 -0.14
C LEU A 42 -5.89 0.46 -0.40
N PRO A 43 -5.86 1.74 0.01
CA PRO A 43 -6.94 2.68 -0.26
C PRO A 43 -7.11 2.99 -1.76
N GLU A 44 -6.03 3.04 -2.55
CA GLU A 44 -6.10 3.24 -4.01
C GLU A 44 -6.85 2.09 -4.69
N VAL A 45 -6.39 0.86 -4.50
CA VAL A 45 -7.03 -0.32 -5.11
C VAL A 45 -8.45 -0.52 -4.59
N THR A 46 -8.72 -0.15 -3.34
CA THR A 46 -10.08 -0.14 -2.80
C THR A 46 -10.95 0.88 -3.53
N HIS A 47 -10.43 2.10 -3.76
CA HIS A 47 -11.15 3.13 -4.49
C HIS A 47 -11.45 2.69 -5.93
N GLU A 48 -10.45 2.21 -6.66
CA GLU A 48 -10.60 1.67 -8.02
C GLU A 48 -11.64 0.54 -8.08
N ALA A 49 -11.63 -0.37 -7.10
CA ALA A 49 -12.59 -1.47 -7.03
C ALA A 49 -14.03 -0.97 -6.82
N LEU A 50 -14.21 0.06 -5.98
CA LEU A 50 -15.51 0.69 -5.77
C LEU A 50 -16.00 1.43 -7.02
N GLU A 51 -15.11 2.18 -7.68
CA GLU A 51 -15.41 2.87 -8.95
C GLU A 51 -15.81 1.87 -10.03
N HIS A 52 -15.04 0.80 -10.20
CA HIS A 52 -15.34 -0.26 -11.15
C HIS A 52 -16.68 -0.96 -10.85
N ALA A 53 -17.07 -1.06 -9.57
CA ALA A 53 -18.38 -1.58 -9.16
C ALA A 53 -19.52 -0.56 -9.28
N GLY A 54 -19.23 0.71 -9.60
CA GLY A 54 -20.21 1.80 -9.60
C GLY A 54 -20.73 2.15 -8.20
N ILE A 55 -19.99 1.81 -7.15
CA ILE A 55 -20.37 2.06 -5.76
C ILE A 55 -19.75 3.38 -5.30
N ARG A 56 -20.61 4.32 -4.93
CA ARG A 56 -20.16 5.58 -4.32
C ARG A 56 -19.68 5.33 -2.89
N PRO A 57 -18.46 5.73 -2.49
CA PRO A 57 -17.95 5.49 -1.14
C PRO A 57 -18.83 6.04 -0.02
N ASP A 58 -19.46 7.19 -0.24
CA ASP A 58 -20.36 7.82 0.74
C ASP A 58 -21.59 6.95 1.08
N THR A 59 -22.01 6.08 0.16
CA THR A 59 -23.15 5.17 0.36
C THR A 59 -22.82 4.00 1.29
N LEU A 60 -21.54 3.73 1.52
CA LEU A 60 -21.09 2.69 2.44
C LEU A 60 -21.09 3.17 3.90
N ARG A 61 -21.18 4.48 4.15
CA ARG A 61 -21.23 5.03 5.52
C ARG A 61 -22.44 4.46 6.27
N HIS A 62 -22.22 4.00 7.50
CA HIS A 62 -23.23 3.38 8.37
C HIS A 62 -23.82 2.05 7.86
N THR A 63 -23.23 1.45 6.82
CA THR A 63 -23.58 0.08 6.40
C THR A 63 -22.77 -0.95 7.16
N GLN A 64 -23.18 -2.22 7.11
CA GLN A 64 -22.40 -3.33 7.66
C GLN A 64 -21.36 -3.85 6.66
N THR A 65 -20.55 -2.95 6.09
CA THR A 65 -19.48 -3.30 5.15
C THR A 65 -18.23 -3.72 5.91
N GLY A 66 -17.74 -4.93 5.66
CA GLY A 66 -16.48 -5.44 6.22
C GLY A 66 -15.32 -5.24 5.26
N VAL A 67 -14.12 -5.01 5.80
CA VAL A 67 -12.86 -4.94 5.03
C VAL A 67 -11.93 -6.03 5.52
N PHE A 68 -11.44 -6.86 4.61
CA PHE A 68 -10.48 -7.93 4.89
C PHE A 68 -9.31 -7.77 3.93
N ALA A 69 -8.12 -7.50 4.48
CA ALA A 69 -6.90 -7.28 3.70
C ALA A 69 -5.78 -8.20 4.19
N GLY A 70 -5.06 -8.79 3.24
CA GLY A 70 -3.79 -9.45 3.52
C GLY A 70 -2.66 -8.44 3.35
N ALA A 71 -1.80 -8.32 4.35
CA ALA A 71 -0.60 -7.50 4.29
C ALA A 71 0.61 -8.31 4.78
N CYS A 72 1.76 -8.07 4.18
CA CYS A 72 3.03 -8.62 4.66
C CYS A 72 3.63 -7.72 5.75
N LEU A 73 4.66 -8.23 6.44
CA LEU A 73 5.34 -7.55 7.55
C LEU A 73 5.71 -6.10 7.19
N GLY A 74 5.65 -5.21 8.19
CA GLY A 74 6.01 -3.79 8.07
C GLY A 74 7.52 -3.55 7.96
N GLU A 75 8.15 -4.18 6.97
CA GLU A 75 9.58 -4.07 6.69
C GLU A 75 9.97 -2.63 6.35
N TYR A 76 9.06 -1.84 5.78
CA TYR A 76 9.30 -0.42 5.48
C TYR A 76 9.62 0.40 6.73
N GLY A 77 8.83 0.23 7.79
CA GLY A 77 9.10 0.88 9.08
C GLY A 77 10.41 0.42 9.72
N VAL A 78 10.75 -0.86 9.57
CA VAL A 78 12.04 -1.41 10.04
C VAL A 78 13.21 -0.80 9.28
N MET A 79 13.13 -0.69 7.95
CA MET A 79 14.16 -0.05 7.12
C MET A 79 14.33 1.42 7.48
N ALA A 80 13.23 2.18 7.57
CA ALA A 80 13.27 3.58 7.96
C ALA A 80 13.92 3.80 9.34
N SER A 81 13.69 2.89 10.30
CA SER A 81 14.34 2.98 11.62
C SER A 81 15.84 2.68 11.59
N ARG A 82 16.32 1.84 10.65
CA ARG A 82 17.75 1.53 10.48
C ARG A 82 18.52 2.67 9.84
N ASP A 83 17.89 3.42 8.95
CA ASP A 83 18.52 4.57 8.30
C ASP A 83 18.72 5.76 9.27
N LEU A 84 18.02 5.76 10.40
CA LEU A 84 18.13 6.77 11.46
C LEU A 84 19.18 6.43 12.54
N SER A 85 19.83 5.25 12.49
CA SER A 85 20.85 4.80 13.45
C SER A 85 22.25 4.83 12.85
#